data_AF-A0A1Q5EZU8-F1
#
_entry.id   AF-A0A1Q5EZU8-F1
#
_cell.length_a   1.000
_cell.length_b   1.000
_cell.length_c   1.000
_cell.angle_alpha   90.00
_cell.angle_beta   90.00
_cell.angle_gamma   90.00
#
_symmetry.space_group_name_H-M   'P 1'
#
loop_
_entity.id
_entity.type
_entity.pdbx_description
1 polymer ?
#
loop_
_entity_poly.entity_id
_entity_poly.type
_entity_poly.pdbx_seq_one_letter_code
_entity_poly.pdbx_strand_id
1 'polypeptide(L)'
;MTSRHAPVDSDWDRQLADAFGMMIGRPLHEFDPDAVYAAGVGGNLINEVEFDHDPAWVRPQALSGAEPVCWDASLFDDSVRTPVFDAAGSIFGIPADRDSPALPEPFASAVAAACFSDGLIRGADLAPLLVEHGVDLAEHPGRWVVHFARLRSDGTLLDAFRAALDTGRTPEDLVPFEVAPEEGWEEDLATVAHPGLRAHVSYFLTDGEVGLMPMFDDARAFGLDDYACEAVMGWEDGFGQIDLSIIRLSPEVAGPRT
;
A
#
# COMPACT_ATOMS: atom_id res chain seq x y z
N MET A 1 17.73 -23.79 35.32
CA MET A 1 17.82 -22.51 34.59
C MET A 1 17.63 -22.81 33.11
N THR A 2 16.38 -22.78 32.66
CA THR A 2 16.02 -22.94 31.25
C THR A 2 16.08 -21.55 30.62
N SER A 3 17.17 -21.25 29.90
CA SER A 3 17.21 -20.09 29.01
C SER A 3 16.13 -20.28 27.95
N ARG A 4 15.07 -19.47 28.03
CA ARG A 4 14.19 -19.23 26.88
C ARG A 4 15.00 -18.41 25.88
N HIS A 5 15.40 -19.02 24.77
CA HIS A 5 15.67 -18.26 23.56
C HIS A 5 14.36 -17.56 23.18
N ALA A 6 14.35 -16.22 23.26
CA ALA A 6 13.40 -15.47 22.45
C ALA A 6 13.72 -15.78 20.98
N PRO A 7 12.71 -16.04 20.13
CA PRO A 7 12.95 -16.36 18.72
C PRO A 7 13.66 -15.18 18.05
N VAL A 8 14.64 -15.49 17.20
CA VAL A 8 15.45 -14.51 16.44
C VAL A 8 14.54 -13.52 15.68
N ASP A 9 13.37 -13.97 15.23
CA ASP A 9 12.33 -13.16 14.58
C ASP A 9 11.87 -11.96 15.41
N SER A 10 11.81 -12.10 16.75
CA SER A 10 11.37 -11.00 17.64
C SER A 10 12.37 -9.85 17.75
N ASP A 11 13.63 -10.08 17.39
CA ASP A 11 14.63 -9.01 17.39
C ASP A 11 14.59 -8.21 16.09
N TRP A 12 14.28 -8.87 14.96
CA TRP A 12 14.20 -8.19 13.67
C TRP A 12 12.98 -7.27 13.58
N ASP A 13 11.79 -7.74 13.98
CA ASP A 13 10.59 -6.91 14.01
C ASP A 13 10.77 -5.67 14.91
N ARG A 14 11.50 -5.82 16.02
CA ARG A 14 11.86 -4.70 16.89
C ARG A 14 12.81 -3.72 16.20
N GLN A 15 13.85 -4.20 15.52
CA GLN A 15 14.79 -3.34 14.79
C GLN A 15 14.10 -2.57 13.65
N LEU A 16 13.18 -3.23 12.92
CA LEU A 16 12.33 -2.57 11.93
C LEU A 16 11.45 -1.51 12.58
N ALA A 17 10.76 -1.84 13.67
CA ALA A 17 9.91 -0.89 14.37
C ALA A 17 10.69 0.31 14.93
N ASP A 18 11.90 0.09 15.45
CA ASP A 18 12.77 1.18 15.92
C ASP A 18 13.20 2.09 14.74
N ALA A 19 13.56 1.52 13.59
CA ALA A 19 13.94 2.29 12.40
C ALA A 19 12.76 3.07 11.79
N PHE A 20 11.59 2.44 11.65
CA PHE A 20 10.39 3.13 11.16
C PHE A 20 9.92 4.21 12.14
N GLY A 21 10.07 3.96 13.44
CA GLY A 21 9.76 4.93 14.49
C GLY A 21 10.66 6.16 14.42
N MET A 22 11.92 5.97 14.05
CA MET A 22 12.84 7.08 13.75
C MET A 22 12.36 7.88 12.54
N MET A 23 12.00 7.21 11.43
CA MET A 23 11.56 7.89 10.20
C MET A 23 10.34 8.80 10.41
N ILE A 24 9.35 8.33 11.19
CA ILE A 24 8.14 9.11 11.49
C ILE A 24 8.29 10.04 12.70
N GLY A 25 9.46 10.07 13.34
CA GLY A 25 9.71 10.87 14.54
C GLY A 25 8.91 10.43 15.78
N ARG A 26 8.34 9.21 15.77
CA ARG A 26 7.49 8.68 16.84
C ARG A 26 7.53 7.16 16.91
N PRO A 27 7.69 6.55 18.11
CA PRO A 27 7.68 5.09 18.23
C PRO A 27 6.36 4.46 17.77
N LEU A 28 6.45 3.33 17.04
CA LEU A 28 5.27 2.66 16.46
C LEU A 28 4.25 2.21 17.51
N HIS A 29 4.68 1.85 18.72
CA HIS A 29 3.80 1.40 19.80
C HIS A 29 2.92 2.52 20.39
N GLU A 30 3.16 3.78 20.03
CA GLU A 30 2.32 4.90 20.42
C GLU A 30 1.16 5.18 19.44
N PHE A 31 1.17 4.51 18.28
CA PHE A 31 0.05 4.52 17.35
C PHE A 31 -1.07 3.60 17.84
N ASP A 32 -2.29 3.83 17.35
CA ASP A 32 -3.47 3.07 17.76
C ASP A 32 -3.36 1.61 17.29
N PRO A 33 -3.15 0.63 18.18
CA PRO A 33 -3.00 -0.76 17.78
C PRO A 33 -4.31 -1.36 17.25
N ASP A 34 -5.45 -0.72 17.53
CA ASP A 34 -6.76 -1.11 17.06
C ASP A 34 -7.15 -0.39 15.76
N ALA A 35 -6.30 0.46 15.17
CA ALA A 35 -6.54 1.01 13.85
C ALA A 35 -6.17 0.02 12.73
N VAL A 36 -6.58 0.31 11.50
CA VAL A 36 -6.14 -0.43 10.31
C VAL A 36 -5.20 0.47 9.53
N TYR A 37 -3.97 0.00 9.32
CA TYR A 37 -2.96 0.67 8.51
C TYR A 37 -2.80 -0.04 7.18
N ALA A 38 -2.63 0.73 6.12
CA ALA A 38 -2.42 0.22 4.77
C ALA A 38 -1.30 1.00 4.10
N ALA A 39 -0.52 0.31 3.26
CA ALA A 39 0.39 0.96 2.32
C ALA A 39 -0.28 1.01 0.94
N GLY A 40 -0.29 2.18 0.33
CA GLY A 40 -0.75 2.38 -1.04
C GLY A 40 0.38 2.80 -1.97
N VAL A 41 0.23 2.45 -3.25
CA VAL A 41 1.09 2.91 -4.34
C VAL A 41 0.28 3.76 -5.30
N GLY A 42 0.87 4.87 -5.74
CA GLY A 42 0.36 5.78 -6.75
C GLY A 42 1.49 6.24 -7.69
N GLY A 43 1.37 7.45 -8.23
CA GLY A 43 2.31 8.02 -9.18
C GLY A 43 1.96 7.72 -10.65
N ASN A 44 2.65 8.38 -11.56
CA ASN A 44 2.38 8.31 -13.00
C ASN A 44 2.65 6.92 -13.58
N LEU A 45 3.59 6.15 -13.03
CA LEU A 45 3.97 4.86 -13.58
C LEU A 45 2.79 3.89 -13.64
N ILE A 46 1.98 3.81 -12.58
CA ILE A 46 0.78 2.95 -12.52
C ILE A 46 -0.17 3.28 -13.67
N ASN A 47 -0.37 4.57 -13.96
CA ASN A 47 -1.25 5.03 -15.03
C ASN A 47 -0.63 4.78 -16.41
N GLU A 48 0.66 5.06 -16.59
CA GLU A 48 1.38 4.89 -17.86
C GLU A 48 1.40 3.43 -18.32
N VAL A 49 1.48 2.48 -17.39
CA VAL A 49 1.41 1.05 -17.69
C VAL A 49 -0.01 0.47 -17.57
N GLU A 50 -1.01 1.31 -17.30
CA GLU A 50 -2.42 0.94 -17.10
C GLU A 50 -2.63 -0.16 -16.04
N PHE A 51 -1.75 -0.24 -15.03
CA PHE A 51 -1.83 -1.28 -14.01
C PHE A 51 -3.06 -1.10 -13.11
N ASP A 52 -3.56 0.12 -12.96
CA ASP A 52 -4.84 0.46 -12.32
C ASP A 52 -6.08 -0.02 -13.12
N HIS A 53 -5.89 -0.52 -14.34
CA HIS A 53 -6.92 -1.12 -15.20
C HIS A 53 -6.64 -2.60 -15.52
N ASP A 54 -5.58 -3.20 -14.96
CA ASP A 54 -5.21 -4.59 -15.25
C ASP A 54 -6.32 -5.57 -14.82
N PRO A 55 -6.88 -6.39 -15.72
CA PRO A 55 -7.93 -7.36 -15.41
C PRO A 55 -7.61 -8.31 -14.24
N ALA A 56 -6.33 -8.50 -13.90
CA ALA A 56 -5.90 -9.27 -12.74
C ALA A 56 -6.53 -8.79 -11.43
N TRP A 57 -6.83 -7.49 -11.29
CA TRP A 57 -7.48 -6.88 -10.13
C TRP A 57 -8.90 -7.32 -9.90
N VAL A 58 -9.67 -7.52 -10.97
CA VAL A 58 -11.11 -7.81 -10.90
C VAL A 58 -11.43 -9.30 -11.02
N ARG A 59 -10.41 -10.16 -11.01
CA ARG A 59 -10.61 -11.61 -10.91
C ARG A 59 -11.34 -11.94 -9.61
N PRO A 60 -12.33 -12.84 -9.60
CA PRO A 60 -13.08 -13.18 -8.38
C PRO A 60 -12.19 -13.63 -7.21
N GLN A 61 -11.11 -14.36 -7.49
CA GLN A 61 -10.14 -14.82 -6.49
C GLN A 61 -9.34 -13.65 -5.89
N ALA A 62 -9.02 -12.63 -6.70
CA ALA A 62 -8.33 -11.44 -6.24
C ALA A 62 -9.24 -10.60 -5.34
N LEU A 63 -10.46 -10.29 -5.81
CA LEU A 63 -11.43 -9.47 -5.08
C LEU A 63 -11.91 -10.11 -3.78
N SER A 64 -11.91 -11.45 -3.69
CA SER A 64 -12.22 -12.17 -2.44
C SER A 64 -11.02 -12.34 -1.50
N GLY A 65 -9.82 -11.91 -1.91
CA GLY A 65 -8.57 -12.03 -1.15
C GLY A 65 -7.97 -13.43 -1.15
N ALA A 66 -8.53 -14.36 -1.93
CA ALA A 66 -8.01 -15.72 -2.05
C ALA A 66 -6.66 -15.78 -2.79
N GLU A 67 -6.45 -14.88 -3.75
CA GLU A 67 -5.20 -14.69 -4.47
C GLU A 67 -4.78 -13.23 -4.43
N PRO A 68 -3.48 -12.92 -4.35
CA PRO A 68 -3.03 -11.55 -4.54
C PRO A 68 -3.03 -11.16 -6.03
N VAL A 69 -2.90 -9.85 -6.28
CA VAL A 69 -2.48 -9.32 -7.57
C VAL A 69 -0.98 -9.08 -7.51
N CYS A 70 -0.25 -9.53 -8.53
CA CYS A 70 1.19 -9.31 -8.66
C CYS A 70 1.43 -8.41 -9.85
N TRP A 71 2.27 -7.39 -9.69
CA TRP A 71 2.73 -6.57 -10.81
C TRP A 71 4.09 -7.08 -11.25
N ASP A 72 4.23 -7.56 -12.49
CA ASP A 72 5.49 -8.07 -13.05
C ASP A 72 6.48 -6.93 -13.41
N ALA A 73 6.68 -6.03 -12.44
CA ALA A 73 7.62 -4.93 -12.43
C ALA A 73 8.05 -4.69 -10.98
N SER A 74 9.31 -4.34 -10.77
CA SER A 74 9.78 -3.95 -9.44
C SER A 74 9.30 -2.53 -9.12
N LEU A 75 8.90 -2.26 -7.88
CA LEU A 75 8.66 -0.89 -7.42
C LEU A 75 9.95 -0.08 -7.30
N PHE A 76 11.07 -0.76 -7.07
CA PHE A 76 12.38 -0.16 -6.93
C PHE A 76 13.34 -0.87 -7.87
N ASP A 77 14.16 -0.13 -8.61
CA ASP A 77 15.03 -0.67 -9.67
C ASP A 77 15.93 -1.83 -9.20
N ASP A 78 16.42 -1.76 -7.96
CA ASP A 78 17.30 -2.79 -7.38
C ASP A 78 16.53 -3.90 -6.63
N SER A 79 15.21 -3.77 -6.46
CA SER A 79 14.41 -4.83 -5.85
C SER A 79 14.19 -5.98 -6.84
N VAL A 80 14.48 -7.20 -6.38
CA VAL A 80 14.17 -8.44 -7.10
C VAL A 80 12.80 -9.01 -6.74
N ARG A 81 12.07 -8.36 -5.82
CA ARG A 81 10.75 -8.82 -5.39
C ARG A 81 9.65 -8.13 -6.17
N THR A 82 8.74 -8.96 -6.66
CA THR A 82 7.48 -8.54 -7.24
C THR A 82 6.57 -7.98 -6.15
N PRO A 83 6.07 -6.74 -6.27
CA PRO A 83 5.10 -6.20 -5.34
C PRO A 83 3.80 -7.00 -5.39
N VAL A 84 3.21 -7.18 -4.21
CA VAL A 84 2.02 -8.00 -4.00
C VAL A 84 0.92 -7.10 -3.47
N PHE A 85 -0.21 -7.07 -4.15
CA PHE A 85 -1.34 -6.23 -3.83
C PHE A 85 -2.53 -7.04 -3.30
N ASP A 86 -3.29 -6.40 -2.43
CA ASP A 86 -4.54 -6.91 -1.85
C ASP A 86 -5.74 -6.27 -2.56
N ALA A 87 -6.22 -6.93 -3.62
CA ALA A 87 -7.39 -6.45 -4.34
C ALA A 87 -8.65 -6.40 -3.47
N ALA A 88 -8.80 -7.29 -2.48
CA ALA A 88 -9.95 -7.27 -1.58
C ALA A 88 -9.97 -6.00 -0.71
N GLY A 89 -8.81 -5.58 -0.23
CA GLY A 89 -8.61 -4.37 0.56
C GLY A 89 -8.39 -3.08 -0.24
N SER A 90 -8.21 -3.16 -1.56
CA SER A 90 -8.12 -2.00 -2.46
C SER A 90 -9.49 -1.34 -2.69
N ILE A 91 -9.44 -0.06 -3.09
CA ILE A 91 -10.63 0.71 -3.46
C ILE A 91 -10.72 0.81 -4.98
N PHE A 92 -11.89 0.49 -5.51
CA PHE A 92 -12.23 0.63 -6.91
C PHE A 92 -13.12 1.84 -7.10
N GLY A 93 -12.77 2.66 -8.07
CA GLY A 93 -13.67 3.65 -8.65
C GLY A 93 -14.48 3.02 -9.76
N ILE A 94 -15.78 3.23 -9.75
CA ILE A 94 -16.70 2.91 -10.85
C ILE A 94 -17.09 4.26 -11.46
N PRO A 95 -16.41 4.68 -12.55
CA PRO A 95 -16.62 5.99 -13.13
C PRO A 95 -18.09 6.19 -13.51
N ALA A 96 -18.71 7.21 -12.95
CA ALA A 96 -20.04 7.67 -13.32
C ALA A 96 -19.99 8.68 -14.48
N ASP A 97 -18.85 8.83 -15.14
CA ASP A 97 -18.69 9.79 -16.22
C ASP A 97 -19.67 9.46 -17.37
N ARG A 98 -20.10 10.49 -18.12
CA ARG A 98 -21.11 10.35 -19.17
C ARG A 98 -20.62 9.60 -20.41
N ASP A 99 -19.32 9.49 -20.58
CA ASP A 99 -18.63 8.88 -21.71
C ASP A 99 -18.19 7.43 -21.41
N SER A 100 -18.20 7.03 -20.14
CA SER A 100 -17.91 5.69 -19.65
C SER A 100 -19.10 4.76 -19.92
N PRO A 101 -18.86 3.56 -20.48
CA PRO A 101 -19.95 2.61 -20.73
C PRO A 101 -20.61 2.19 -19.41
N ALA A 102 -21.92 2.39 -19.29
CA ALA A 102 -22.65 2.03 -18.07
C ALA A 102 -22.58 0.52 -17.78
N LEU A 103 -22.38 0.15 -16.51
CA LEU A 103 -22.52 -1.23 -16.03
C LEU A 103 -23.93 -1.78 -16.37
N PRO A 104 -24.06 -3.11 -16.62
CA PRO A 104 -25.37 -3.69 -16.93
C PRO A 104 -26.30 -3.62 -15.71
N GLU A 105 -27.59 -3.37 -15.93
CA GLU A 105 -28.61 -3.57 -14.89
C GLU A 105 -28.97 -5.07 -14.79
N PRO A 106 -29.30 -5.59 -13.60
CA PRO A 106 -29.44 -4.91 -12.30
C PRO A 106 -28.13 -4.73 -11.50
N PHE A 107 -26.99 -5.14 -12.07
CA PHE A 107 -25.69 -5.10 -11.38
C PHE A 107 -25.24 -3.67 -11.02
N ALA A 108 -25.43 -2.71 -11.94
CA ALA A 108 -25.10 -1.31 -11.70
C ALA A 108 -25.78 -0.75 -10.42
N SER A 109 -27.08 -1.03 -10.26
CA SER A 109 -27.84 -0.62 -9.08
C SER A 109 -27.31 -1.28 -7.80
N ALA A 110 -26.92 -2.55 -7.86
CA ALA A 110 -26.37 -3.27 -6.72
C ALA A 110 -24.99 -2.74 -6.30
N VAL A 111 -24.12 -2.45 -7.27
CA VAL A 111 -22.83 -1.80 -7.03
C VAL A 111 -23.02 -0.44 -6.38
N ALA A 112 -23.88 0.42 -6.94
CA ALA A 112 -24.16 1.75 -6.38
C ALA A 112 -24.68 1.68 -4.94
N ALA A 113 -25.45 0.66 -4.58
CA ALA A 113 -25.95 0.46 -3.21
C ALA A 113 -24.87 -0.06 -2.24
N ALA A 114 -23.81 -0.70 -2.74
CA ALA A 114 -22.70 -1.23 -1.96
C ALA A 114 -21.53 -0.24 -1.83
N CYS A 115 -21.46 0.77 -2.70
CA CYS A 115 -20.46 1.83 -2.59
C CYS A 115 -20.60 2.58 -1.26
N PHE A 116 -19.47 2.86 -0.60
CA PHE A 116 -19.45 3.68 0.62
C PHE A 116 -19.43 5.18 0.33
N SER A 117 -19.05 5.56 -0.90
CA SER A 117 -19.16 6.91 -1.43
C SER A 117 -19.55 6.86 -2.91
N ASP A 118 -19.87 8.00 -3.53
CA ASP A 118 -20.29 8.09 -4.93
C ASP A 118 -19.26 7.42 -5.87
N GLY A 119 -19.58 6.19 -6.30
CA GLY A 119 -18.75 5.39 -7.20
C GLY A 119 -17.54 4.69 -6.57
N LEU A 120 -17.34 4.73 -5.24
CA LEU A 120 -16.22 4.05 -4.58
C LEU A 120 -16.66 2.80 -3.82
N ILE A 121 -16.03 1.67 -4.12
CA ILE A 121 -16.33 0.36 -3.52
C ILE A 121 -15.06 -0.40 -3.17
N ARG A 122 -15.09 -1.18 -2.09
CA ARG A 122 -14.00 -2.06 -1.68
C ARG A 122 -14.03 -3.34 -2.52
N GLY A 123 -12.87 -3.88 -2.89
CA GLY A 123 -12.84 -5.10 -3.70
C GLY A 123 -13.59 -6.27 -3.06
N ALA A 124 -13.49 -6.42 -1.74
CA ALA A 124 -14.21 -7.44 -0.97
C ALA A 124 -15.75 -7.30 -1.07
N ASP A 125 -16.27 -6.07 -1.15
CA ASP A 125 -17.71 -5.82 -1.31
C ASP A 125 -18.16 -6.02 -2.76
N LEU A 126 -17.28 -5.78 -3.72
CA LEU A 126 -17.53 -5.99 -5.15
C LEU A 126 -17.59 -7.48 -5.51
N ALA A 127 -16.74 -8.31 -4.92
CA ALA A 127 -16.65 -9.75 -5.18
C ALA A 127 -17.99 -10.51 -5.17
N PRO A 128 -18.83 -10.43 -4.10
CA PRO A 128 -20.11 -11.13 -4.07
C PRO A 128 -21.08 -10.66 -5.16
N LEU A 129 -21.04 -9.37 -5.53
CA LEU A 129 -21.93 -8.82 -6.56
C LEU A 129 -21.62 -9.39 -7.95
N LEU A 130 -20.34 -9.57 -8.28
CA LEU A 130 -19.94 -10.21 -9.55
C LEU A 130 -20.50 -11.62 -9.66
N VAL A 131 -20.42 -12.38 -8.57
CA VAL A 131 -20.93 -13.76 -8.50
C VAL A 131 -22.46 -13.77 -8.58
N GLU A 132 -23.14 -12.93 -7.81
CA GLU A 132 -24.60 -12.86 -7.78
C GLU A 132 -25.19 -12.50 -9.14
N HIS A 133 -24.56 -11.56 -9.85
CA HIS A 133 -25.06 -11.05 -11.13
C HIS A 133 -24.45 -11.73 -12.36
N GLY A 134 -23.47 -12.61 -12.19
CA GLY A 134 -22.80 -13.31 -13.29
C GLY A 134 -22.04 -12.35 -14.23
N VAL A 135 -21.42 -11.31 -13.66
CA VAL A 135 -20.68 -10.28 -14.40
C VAL A 135 -19.19 -10.55 -14.30
N ASP A 136 -18.49 -10.48 -15.43
CA ASP A 136 -17.03 -10.45 -15.50
C ASP A 136 -16.55 -9.03 -15.83
N LEU A 137 -15.97 -8.32 -14.86
CA LEU A 137 -15.48 -6.97 -15.06
C LEU A 137 -14.24 -6.91 -15.97
N ALA A 138 -13.53 -8.01 -16.18
CA ALA A 138 -12.43 -8.07 -17.16
C ALA A 138 -12.94 -7.87 -18.60
N GLU A 139 -14.19 -8.24 -18.88
CA GLU A 139 -14.86 -8.02 -20.17
C GLU A 139 -15.46 -6.61 -20.31
N HIS A 140 -15.24 -5.76 -19.29
CA HIS A 140 -15.80 -4.42 -19.18
C HIS A 140 -14.71 -3.36 -18.92
N PRO A 141 -13.69 -3.24 -19.79
CA PRO A 141 -12.63 -2.25 -19.61
C PRO A 141 -13.20 -0.83 -19.63
N GLY A 142 -12.60 0.06 -18.85
CA GLY A 142 -13.01 1.46 -18.71
C GLY A 142 -14.28 1.69 -17.88
N ARG A 143 -14.87 0.65 -17.28
CA ARG A 143 -16.02 0.77 -16.36
C ARG A 143 -15.63 0.77 -14.89
N TRP A 144 -14.34 0.61 -14.62
CA TRP A 144 -13.76 0.54 -13.30
C TRP A 144 -12.29 0.95 -13.40
N VAL A 145 -11.74 1.40 -12.28
CA VAL A 145 -10.32 1.71 -12.09
C VAL A 145 -9.94 1.42 -10.63
N VAL A 146 -8.70 1.01 -10.37
CA VAL A 146 -8.17 0.94 -9.01
C VAL A 146 -7.88 2.35 -8.53
N HIS A 147 -8.73 2.88 -7.66
CA HIS A 147 -8.56 4.21 -7.07
C HIS A 147 -7.49 4.24 -5.98
N PHE A 148 -7.39 3.14 -5.22
CA PHE A 148 -6.35 2.95 -4.19
C PHE A 148 -5.76 1.54 -4.32
N ALA A 149 -4.54 1.45 -4.84
CA ALA A 149 -3.81 0.19 -5.00
C ALA A 149 -3.10 -0.18 -3.70
N ARG A 150 -3.77 -1.01 -2.87
CA ARG A 150 -3.27 -1.42 -1.57
C ARG A 150 -2.22 -2.54 -1.70
N LEU A 151 -1.04 -2.32 -1.13
CA LEU A 151 -0.06 -3.38 -0.93
C LEU A 151 -0.52 -4.35 0.15
N ARG A 152 -0.23 -5.63 -0.07
CA ARG A 152 -0.62 -6.71 0.84
C ARG A 152 0.11 -6.54 2.17
N SER A 153 -0.69 -6.43 3.23
CA SER A 153 -0.23 -6.32 4.62
C SER A 153 -1.28 -6.91 5.56
N ASP A 154 -0.90 -7.20 6.81
CA ASP A 154 -1.80 -7.70 7.85
C ASP A 154 -2.67 -6.61 8.52
N GLY A 155 -2.53 -5.35 8.08
CA GLY A 155 -3.27 -4.21 8.61
C GLY A 155 -2.62 -3.54 9.83
N THR A 156 -1.48 -4.05 10.32
CA THR A 156 -0.68 -3.37 11.35
C THR A 156 0.22 -2.31 10.74
N LEU A 157 0.60 -1.31 11.53
CA LEU A 157 1.51 -0.26 11.08
C LEU A 157 2.88 -0.83 10.67
N LEU A 158 3.41 -1.80 11.43
CA LEU A 158 4.69 -2.43 11.12
C LEU A 158 4.66 -3.14 9.77
N ASP A 159 3.62 -3.93 9.49
CA ASP A 159 3.54 -4.69 8.23
C ASP A 159 3.21 -3.76 7.04
N ALA A 160 2.47 -2.67 7.27
CA ALA A 160 2.29 -1.62 6.26
C ALA A 160 3.62 -0.97 5.86
N PHE A 161 4.49 -0.62 6.83
CA PHE A 161 5.85 -0.17 6.54
C PHE A 161 6.67 -1.22 5.80
N ARG A 162 6.58 -2.49 6.20
CA ARG A 162 7.33 -3.57 5.56
C ARG A 162 6.92 -3.78 4.11
N ALA A 163 5.63 -3.66 3.82
CA ALA A 163 5.10 -3.73 2.48
C ALA A 163 5.53 -2.51 1.65
N ALA A 164 5.39 -1.30 2.18
CA ALA A 164 5.73 -0.05 1.48
C ALA A 164 7.22 0.02 1.12
N LEU A 165 8.09 -0.29 2.08
CA LEU A 165 9.54 -0.11 1.93
C LEU A 165 10.25 -1.38 1.45
N ASP A 166 9.52 -2.46 1.21
CA ASP A 166 10.08 -3.73 0.76
C ASP A 166 11.25 -4.21 1.63
N THR A 167 11.04 -4.26 2.96
CA THR A 167 12.06 -4.71 3.94
C THR A 167 11.99 -6.21 4.25
N GLY A 168 10.95 -6.90 3.77
CA GLY A 168 10.74 -8.34 3.93
C GLY A 168 10.50 -8.80 5.38
N ARG A 169 10.92 -10.03 5.71
CA ARG A 169 10.74 -10.65 7.03
C ARG A 169 12.03 -11.00 7.76
N THR A 170 13.15 -10.87 7.08
CA THR A 170 14.46 -11.21 7.59
C THR A 170 15.48 -10.19 7.08
N PRO A 171 16.64 -10.03 7.74
CA PRO A 171 17.70 -9.17 7.25
C PRO A 171 18.17 -9.49 5.82
N GLU A 172 18.09 -10.77 5.41
CA GLU A 172 18.43 -11.23 4.07
C GLU A 172 17.47 -10.72 2.99
N ASP A 173 16.28 -10.25 3.38
CA ASP A 173 15.31 -9.67 2.45
C ASP A 173 15.61 -8.20 2.13
N LEU A 174 16.54 -7.54 2.80
CA LEU A 174 16.83 -6.14 2.52
C LEU A 174 17.38 -5.95 1.10
N VAL A 175 16.84 -4.96 0.39
CA VAL A 175 17.38 -4.52 -0.89
C VAL A 175 18.68 -3.73 -0.62
N PRO A 176 19.81 -4.08 -1.26
CA PRO A 176 21.13 -3.51 -0.97
C PRO A 176 21.35 -2.16 -1.66
N PHE A 177 20.53 -1.16 -1.34
CA PHE A 177 20.66 0.18 -1.93
C PHE A 177 22.00 0.83 -1.56
N GLU A 178 22.63 1.50 -2.53
CA GLU A 178 23.90 2.22 -2.37
C GLU A 178 23.69 3.74 -2.48
N VAL A 179 22.77 4.28 -1.66
CA VAL A 179 22.39 5.69 -1.68
C VAL A 179 22.62 6.33 -0.33
N ALA A 180 23.18 7.54 -0.33
CA ALA A 180 23.34 8.35 0.88
C ALA A 180 22.02 9.08 1.19
N PRO A 181 21.65 9.23 2.48
CA PRO A 181 20.50 10.03 2.84
C PRO A 181 20.74 11.52 2.54
N GLU A 182 19.67 12.30 2.52
CA GLU A 182 19.72 13.76 2.45
C GLU A 182 20.33 14.35 3.74
N GLU A 183 20.93 15.54 3.60
CA GLU A 183 21.48 16.32 4.71
C GLU A 183 20.41 16.54 5.79
N GLY A 184 20.68 16.07 7.01
CA GLY A 184 19.78 16.17 8.16
C GLY A 184 19.36 14.83 8.74
N TRP A 185 19.44 13.74 7.96
CA TRP A 185 19.07 12.40 8.41
C TRP A 185 20.23 11.58 8.97
N GLU A 186 21.47 12.04 8.82
CA GLU A 186 22.65 11.24 9.15
C GLU A 186 22.74 10.90 10.64
N GLU A 187 22.38 11.85 11.52
CA GLU A 187 22.40 11.64 12.97
C GLU A 187 21.32 10.65 13.40
N ASP A 188 20.11 10.76 12.84
CA ASP A 188 18.99 9.88 13.15
C ASP A 188 19.24 8.45 12.61
N LEU A 189 19.75 8.32 11.39
CA LEU A 189 20.13 7.03 10.81
C LEU A 189 21.28 6.34 11.56
N ALA A 190 22.16 7.10 12.22
CA ALA A 190 23.20 6.52 13.06
C ALA A 190 22.64 5.71 14.24
N THR A 191 21.38 5.95 14.65
CA THR A 191 20.68 5.19 15.70
C THR A 191 20.24 3.80 15.23
N VAL A 192 20.06 3.59 13.92
CA VAL A 192 19.69 2.29 13.33
C VAL A 192 20.89 1.35 13.42
N ALA A 193 20.84 0.37 14.33
CA ALA A 193 22.01 -0.45 14.64
C ALA A 193 22.47 -1.37 13.50
N HIS A 194 21.53 -1.94 12.73
CA HIS A 194 21.84 -2.88 11.66
C HIS A 194 22.31 -2.14 10.41
N PRO A 195 23.56 -2.36 9.92
CA PRO A 195 24.12 -1.58 8.82
C PRO A 195 23.36 -1.77 7.51
N GLY A 196 22.88 -2.98 7.22
CA GLY A 196 22.06 -3.23 6.04
C GLY A 196 20.70 -2.52 6.11
N LEU A 197 20.11 -2.42 7.30
CA LEU A 197 18.81 -1.75 7.48
C LEU A 197 19.00 -0.23 7.34
N ARG A 198 20.09 0.29 7.91
CA ARG A 198 20.46 1.70 7.75
C ARG A 198 20.63 2.06 6.28
N ALA A 199 21.42 1.28 5.53
CA ALA A 199 21.62 1.50 4.09
C ALA A 199 20.31 1.43 3.31
N HIS A 200 19.46 0.45 3.64
CA HIS A 200 18.16 0.30 3.01
C HIS A 200 17.23 1.50 3.28
N VAL A 201 17.14 1.95 4.53
CA VAL A 201 16.30 3.11 4.92
C VAL A 201 16.84 4.42 4.34
N SER A 202 18.15 4.57 4.14
CA SER A 202 18.73 5.75 3.48
C SER A 202 18.13 6.03 2.10
N TYR A 203 17.76 4.98 1.35
CA TYR A 203 17.10 5.13 0.05
C TYR A 203 15.75 5.88 0.14
N PHE A 204 15.07 5.78 1.28
CA PHE A 204 13.76 6.41 1.55
C PHE A 204 13.85 7.73 2.33
N LEU A 205 15.08 8.24 2.50
CA LEU A 205 15.38 9.48 3.21
C LEU A 205 16.38 10.30 2.39
N THR A 206 16.24 10.29 1.07
CA THR A 206 17.18 10.93 0.13
C THR A 206 16.43 11.78 -0.90
N ASP A 207 17.18 12.41 -1.80
CA ASP A 207 16.60 13.17 -2.90
C ASP A 207 15.90 12.24 -3.91
N GLY A 208 14.77 12.70 -4.43
CA GLY A 208 13.93 11.93 -5.35
C GLY A 208 14.60 11.56 -6.68
N GLU A 209 15.72 12.18 -7.06
CA GLU A 209 16.46 11.78 -8.28
C GLU A 209 17.25 10.47 -8.11
N VAL A 210 17.58 10.08 -6.88
CA VAL A 210 18.43 8.92 -6.57
C VAL A 210 17.78 7.90 -5.63
N GLY A 211 16.63 8.23 -5.07
CA GLY A 211 15.80 7.34 -4.26
C GLY A 211 14.42 7.95 -4.06
N LEU A 212 13.89 7.82 -2.85
CA LEU A 212 12.60 8.36 -2.49
C LEU A 212 12.71 9.43 -1.40
N MET A 213 12.05 10.56 -1.66
CA MET A 213 11.99 11.70 -0.76
C MET A 213 10.81 11.54 0.21
N PRO A 214 11.03 11.65 1.53
CA PRO A 214 9.95 11.57 2.50
C PRO A 214 9.04 12.80 2.41
N MET A 215 7.73 12.56 2.36
CA MET A 215 6.68 13.57 2.30
C MET A 215 6.01 13.64 3.67
N PHE A 216 6.25 14.71 4.44
CA PHE A 216 5.67 14.87 5.79
C PHE A 216 4.37 15.67 5.76
N ASP A 217 4.40 16.89 5.26
CA ASP A 217 3.24 17.79 5.24
C ASP A 217 2.33 17.55 4.02
N ASP A 218 2.88 16.93 2.97
CA ASP A 218 2.23 16.71 1.68
C ASP A 218 1.88 15.23 1.43
N ALA A 219 2.03 14.36 2.43
CA ALA A 219 1.68 12.95 2.32
C ALA A 219 0.20 12.79 1.92
N ARG A 220 -0.06 12.07 0.84
CA ARG A 220 -1.42 11.93 0.30
C ARG A 220 -2.05 10.62 0.76
N ALA A 221 -3.32 10.67 1.13
CA ALA A 221 -4.13 9.47 1.29
C ALA A 221 -4.78 9.04 -0.02
N PHE A 222 -4.23 9.44 -1.18
CA PHE A 222 -4.77 9.17 -2.52
C PHE A 222 -6.24 9.59 -2.70
N GLY A 223 -6.65 10.71 -2.08
CA GLY A 223 -8.05 11.18 -2.08
C GLY A 223 -8.93 10.53 -1.01
N LEU A 224 -8.39 9.60 -0.20
CA LEU A 224 -9.12 8.98 0.91
C LEU A 224 -9.18 9.88 2.16
N ASP A 225 -8.47 11.00 2.17
CA ASP A 225 -8.55 12.04 3.19
C ASP A 225 -9.95 12.65 3.29
N ASP A 226 -10.68 12.72 2.17
CA ASP A 226 -12.11 13.09 2.13
C ASP A 226 -13.01 12.11 2.92
N TYR A 227 -12.52 10.91 3.24
CA TYR A 227 -13.21 9.86 3.99
C TYR A 227 -12.57 9.61 5.37
N ALA A 228 -11.94 10.64 5.95
CA ALA A 228 -11.29 10.62 7.25
C ALA A 228 -10.17 9.58 7.40
N CYS A 229 -9.55 9.18 6.29
CA CYS A 229 -8.27 8.49 6.32
C CYS A 229 -7.14 9.50 6.56
N GLU A 230 -6.07 9.07 7.21
CA GLU A 230 -4.97 9.93 7.59
C GLU A 230 -3.66 9.35 7.07
N ALA A 231 -2.92 10.11 6.27
CA ALA A 231 -1.57 9.72 5.88
C ALA A 231 -0.66 9.78 7.12
N VAL A 232 0.07 8.69 7.37
CA VAL A 232 1.03 8.56 8.47
C VAL A 232 2.42 9.01 8.01
N MET A 233 2.81 8.58 6.80
CA MET A 233 4.06 8.97 6.14
C MET A 233 3.93 8.68 4.64
N GLY A 234 4.47 9.57 3.81
CA GLY A 234 4.52 9.38 2.37
C GLY A 234 5.95 9.46 1.81
N TRP A 235 6.10 9.03 0.56
CA TRP A 235 7.29 9.15 -0.24
C TRP A 235 6.94 9.38 -1.69
N GLU A 236 7.77 10.15 -2.39
CA GLU A 236 7.66 10.40 -3.84
C GLU A 236 9.06 10.36 -4.46
N ASP A 237 9.17 9.89 -5.70
CA ASP A 237 10.38 10.05 -6.51
C ASP A 237 10.40 11.44 -7.17
N GLY A 238 11.58 11.92 -7.58
CA GLY A 238 11.75 13.29 -8.10
C GLY A 238 11.01 13.56 -9.41
N PHE A 239 10.43 12.53 -10.02
CA PHE A 239 9.70 12.58 -11.29
C PHE A 239 8.21 12.28 -11.17
N GLY A 240 7.69 12.03 -9.95
CA GLY A 240 6.29 11.69 -9.69
C GLY A 240 5.84 10.40 -10.38
N GLN A 241 6.76 9.51 -10.69
CA GLN A 241 6.49 8.18 -11.24
C GLN A 241 5.95 7.24 -10.16
N ILE A 242 6.45 7.36 -8.93
CA ILE A 242 6.09 6.49 -7.82
C ILE A 242 5.76 7.34 -6.60
N ASP A 243 4.53 7.20 -6.13
CA ASP A 243 4.09 7.69 -4.82
C ASP A 243 3.84 6.49 -3.91
N LEU A 244 4.35 6.54 -2.68
CA LEU A 244 4.04 5.58 -1.62
C LEU A 244 3.46 6.31 -0.43
N SER A 245 2.46 5.74 0.22
CA SER A 245 1.98 6.29 1.48
C SER A 245 1.45 5.20 2.39
N ILE A 246 1.78 5.34 3.67
CA ILE A 246 1.19 4.57 4.74
C ILE A 246 0.03 5.38 5.30
N ILE A 247 -1.14 4.78 5.38
CA ILE A 247 -2.39 5.46 5.68
C ILE A 247 -3.07 4.70 6.81
N ARG A 248 -3.55 5.46 7.81
CA ARG A 248 -4.54 4.99 8.77
C ARG A 248 -5.91 5.07 8.10
N LEU A 249 -6.52 3.92 7.83
CA LEU A 249 -7.83 3.87 7.20
C LEU A 249 -8.94 4.20 8.22
N SER A 250 -9.95 4.92 7.75
CA SER A 250 -11.18 5.11 8.53
C SER A 250 -11.97 3.80 8.64
N PRO A 251 -12.87 3.65 9.64
CA PRO A 251 -13.70 2.45 9.74
C PRO A 251 -14.59 2.20 8.52
N GLU A 252 -14.97 3.25 7.79
CA GLU A 252 -15.77 3.15 6.57
C GLU A 252 -14.96 2.56 5.41
N VAL A 253 -13.74 3.07 5.20
CA VAL A 253 -12.83 2.63 4.11
C VAL A 253 -12.18 1.28 4.43
N ALA A 254 -11.85 0.99 5.69
CA ALA A 254 -11.39 -0.34 6.09
C ALA A 254 -12.54 -1.37 6.03
N GLY A 255 -13.75 -0.92 6.39
CA GLY A 255 -14.94 -1.70 6.66
C GLY A 255 -14.76 -2.84 7.67
N PRO A 256 -15.62 -3.89 7.63
CA PRO A 256 -15.68 -4.85 8.72
C PRO A 256 -14.41 -5.69 8.81
N ARG A 257 -13.90 -5.83 10.03
CA ARG A 257 -12.86 -6.81 10.36
C ARG A 257 -13.44 -8.21 10.26
N THR A 258 -12.89 -9.02 9.36
CA THR A 258 -13.24 -10.43 9.18
C THR A 258 -12.46 -11.35 10.12
#